data_AF-A0AAW6ZJT5-F1
#
_entry.id   AF-A0AAW6ZJT5-F1
#
_cell.length_a   1.000
_cell.length_b   1.000
_cell.length_c   1.000
_cell.angle_alpha   90.00
_cell.angle_beta   90.00
_cell.angle_gamma   90.00
#
_symmetry.space_group_name_H-M   'P 1'
#
loop_
_entity.id
_entity.type
_entity.pdbx_description
1 polymer ?
#
loop_
_entity_poly.entity_id
_entity_poly.type
_entity_poly.pdbx_seq_one_letter_code
_entity_poly.pdbx_strand_id
1 'polypeptide(L)'
;MSYIDRYGPDALNAPASTIRDVTVEVGMVLEDVTSGYVGEVMKVGKVAGQWQMELEDAQMRRRGFPIGRGFWLEGEAVNLIPPLPKKLVASRGPKITASGSFHVEHEARVAKASRIWVEGKHDAELISKIWGSDLAYEGIMIEELFGADHLADVLAVFGPSDSRRAGIMLDHLVAGSKEACIAAEVATMEGVLVLGHPYVDIWQAIKPGVVGLKEWPHVPRGEDIKKGTLARMGWPHATAEDIGLGWARILRAVRDYRDLEPAFLGRMEELIDFVTAASPTPHRAG
;
A
#
# COMPACT_ATOMS: atom_id res chain seq x y z
N MET A 1 75.61 -22.28 -13.86
CA MET A 1 75.34 -21.03 -13.11
C MET A 1 74.05 -20.45 -13.65
N SER A 2 72.92 -20.83 -13.05
CA SER A 2 71.59 -20.36 -13.45
C SER A 2 71.34 -18.97 -12.87
N TYR A 3 70.91 -18.08 -13.76
CA TYR A 3 70.47 -16.73 -13.46
C TYR A 3 69.19 -16.81 -12.62
N ILE A 4 69.17 -16.17 -11.45
CA ILE A 4 67.96 -16.00 -10.64
C ILE A 4 67.09 -14.96 -11.35
N ASP A 5 66.05 -15.45 -12.03
CA ASP A 5 64.95 -14.62 -12.49
C ASP A 5 64.13 -14.18 -11.26
N ARG A 6 64.05 -12.87 -11.03
CA ARG A 6 63.20 -12.23 -10.02
C ARG A 6 61.89 -11.69 -10.61
N TYR A 7 61.46 -12.20 -11.76
CA TYR A 7 60.11 -12.02 -12.25
C TYR A 7 59.37 -13.35 -12.13
N GLY A 8 58.60 -13.49 -11.06
CA GLY A 8 57.60 -14.55 -10.98
C GLY A 8 56.63 -14.41 -12.16
N PRO A 9 56.35 -15.49 -12.90
CA PRO A 9 55.30 -15.46 -13.91
C PRO A 9 53.93 -15.36 -13.22
N ASP A 10 52.99 -14.73 -13.92
CA ASP A 10 51.55 -14.66 -13.63
C ASP A 10 51.06 -13.69 -12.55
N ALA A 11 51.18 -12.40 -12.88
CA ALA A 11 50.13 -11.41 -12.59
C ALA A 11 48.90 -11.55 -13.53
N LEU A 12 48.52 -12.78 -13.92
CA LEU A 12 47.42 -13.07 -14.85
C LEU A 12 46.48 -14.18 -14.36
N ASN A 13 46.52 -14.52 -13.07
CA ASN A 13 45.58 -15.49 -12.47
C ASN A 13 44.82 -14.90 -11.28
N ALA A 14 44.43 -13.62 -11.36
CA ALA A 14 43.24 -13.20 -10.64
C ALA A 14 42.06 -13.85 -11.37
N PRO A 15 41.23 -14.68 -10.70
CA PRO A 15 39.98 -15.11 -11.31
C PRO A 15 39.26 -13.85 -11.77
N ALA A 16 38.80 -13.80 -13.03
CA ALA A 16 37.90 -12.76 -13.45
C ALA A 16 36.77 -12.76 -12.42
N SER A 17 36.72 -11.74 -11.56
CA SER A 17 35.68 -11.57 -10.56
C SER A 17 34.39 -11.52 -11.35
N THR A 18 33.72 -12.66 -11.47
CA THR A 18 32.43 -12.74 -12.10
C THR A 18 31.52 -11.91 -11.22
N ILE A 19 31.28 -10.67 -11.65
CA ILE A 19 30.32 -9.76 -11.02
C ILE A 19 29.04 -10.58 -10.87
N ARG A 20 28.68 -10.90 -9.63
CA ARG A 20 27.55 -11.78 -9.35
C ARG A 20 26.26 -11.04 -9.60
N ASP A 21 25.33 -11.73 -10.24
CA ASP A 21 23.97 -11.24 -10.39
C ASP A 21 23.28 -11.31 -9.03
N VAL A 22 22.79 -10.17 -8.54
CA VAL A 22 22.07 -10.07 -7.28
C VAL A 22 20.67 -9.54 -7.56
N THR A 23 19.67 -10.29 -7.15
CA THR A 23 18.28 -9.84 -7.22
C THR A 23 18.08 -8.70 -6.22
N VAL A 24 17.65 -7.53 -6.69
CA VAL A 24 17.42 -6.39 -5.78
C VAL A 24 16.22 -6.66 -4.87
N GLU A 25 16.39 -6.40 -3.58
CA GLU A 25 15.35 -6.52 -2.56
C GLU A 25 15.27 -5.26 -1.71
N VAL A 26 14.06 -4.94 -1.22
CA VAL A 26 13.85 -3.87 -0.25
C VAL A 26 14.62 -4.20 1.03
N GLY A 27 15.32 -3.21 1.59
CA GLY A 27 16.19 -3.38 2.75
C GLY A 27 17.66 -3.65 2.43
N MET A 28 18.03 -3.88 1.17
CA MET A 28 19.43 -3.97 0.78
C MET A 28 20.10 -2.59 0.86
N VAL A 29 21.32 -2.51 1.39
CA VAL A 29 22.12 -1.28 1.36
C VAL A 29 23.09 -1.35 0.18
N LEU A 30 22.98 -0.40 -0.73
CA LEU A 30 23.73 -0.35 -1.98
C LEU A 30 24.55 0.94 -2.07
N GLU A 31 25.74 0.82 -2.64
CA GLU A 31 26.61 1.95 -2.97
C GLU A 31 26.69 2.11 -4.48
N ASP A 32 26.27 3.26 -5.01
CA ASP A 32 26.47 3.63 -6.42
C ASP A 32 27.91 4.09 -6.64
N VAL A 33 28.66 3.33 -7.43
CA VAL A 33 30.10 3.56 -7.68
C VAL A 33 30.36 4.88 -8.40
N THR A 34 29.38 5.38 -9.16
CA THR A 34 29.55 6.61 -9.96
C THR A 34 29.42 7.86 -9.10
N SER A 35 28.42 7.92 -8.23
CA SER A 35 28.12 9.09 -7.40
C SER A 35 28.59 8.97 -5.95
N GLY A 36 29.02 7.79 -5.50
CA GLY A 36 29.36 7.50 -4.11
C GLY A 36 28.14 7.49 -3.18
N TYR A 37 26.93 7.40 -3.75
CA TYR A 37 25.68 7.43 -2.98
C TYR A 37 25.45 6.07 -2.31
N VAL A 38 25.34 6.07 -0.98
CA VAL A 38 25.05 4.87 -0.19
C VAL A 38 23.66 4.97 0.40
N GLY A 39 22.80 3.99 0.17
CA GLY A 39 21.45 4.00 0.71
C GLY A 39 20.76 2.65 0.73
N GLU A 40 19.72 2.55 1.56
CA GLU A 40 18.83 1.39 1.67
C GLU A 40 17.78 1.41 0.55
N VAL A 41 17.55 0.26 -0.08
CA VAL A 41 16.49 0.09 -1.08
C VAL A 41 15.13 0.19 -0.40
N MET A 42 14.41 1.27 -0.67
CA MET A 42 13.07 1.49 -0.11
C MET A 42 11.97 0.97 -1.02
N LYS A 43 12.21 1.01 -2.34
CA LYS A 43 11.22 0.64 -3.36
C LYS A 43 11.92 0.14 -4.61
N VAL A 44 11.32 -0.86 -5.25
CA VAL A 44 11.72 -1.35 -6.57
C VAL A 44 10.48 -1.45 -7.45
N GLY A 45 10.53 -0.92 -8.67
CA GLY A 45 9.38 -0.94 -9.57
C GLY A 45 9.72 -0.52 -11.00
N LYS A 46 8.72 -0.61 -11.88
CA LYS A 46 8.84 -0.09 -13.25
C LYS A 46 8.37 1.36 -13.32
N VAL A 47 9.21 2.22 -13.86
CA VAL A 47 8.87 3.62 -14.19
C VAL A 47 9.08 3.78 -15.69
N ALA A 48 8.02 4.19 -16.42
CA ALA A 48 8.02 4.26 -17.88
C ALA A 48 8.52 2.97 -18.57
N GLY A 49 8.17 1.81 -18.02
CA GLY A 49 8.55 0.48 -18.55
C GLY A 49 9.97 0.01 -18.18
N GLN A 50 10.79 0.84 -17.55
CA GLN A 50 12.15 0.51 -17.12
C GLN A 50 12.21 0.22 -15.63
N TRP A 51 13.00 -0.77 -15.22
CA TRP A 51 13.19 -1.08 -13.81
C TRP A 51 14.04 -0.02 -13.12
N GLN A 52 13.52 0.49 -12.00
CA GLN A 52 14.18 1.45 -11.14
C GLN A 52 14.06 1.03 -9.68
N MET A 53 15.02 1.48 -8.87
CA MET A 53 15.02 1.37 -7.42
C MET A 53 15.18 2.75 -6.80
N GLU A 54 14.57 2.97 -5.64
CA GLU A 54 14.75 4.17 -4.83
C GLU A 54 15.63 3.84 -3.63
N LEU A 55 16.73 4.57 -3.47
CA LEU A 55 17.66 4.44 -2.35
C LEU A 55 17.48 5.61 -1.38
N GLU A 56 17.39 5.32 -0.08
CA GLU A 56 17.36 6.31 0.99
C GLU A 56 18.70 6.32 1.76
N ASP A 57 19.33 7.49 1.89
CA ASP A 57 20.59 7.63 2.63
C ASP A 57 20.37 7.87 4.14
N ALA A 58 21.46 7.88 4.92
CA ALA A 58 21.42 8.13 6.37
C ALA A 58 20.93 9.55 6.74
N GLN A 59 20.79 10.46 5.78
CA GLN A 59 20.20 11.79 5.95
C GLN A 59 18.76 11.86 5.44
N MET A 60 18.10 10.71 5.22
CA MET A 60 16.72 10.57 4.74
C MET A 60 16.47 11.16 3.35
N ARG A 61 17.52 11.36 2.54
CA ARG A 61 17.37 11.80 1.15
C ARG A 61 17.08 10.59 0.28
N ARG A 62 16.24 10.76 -0.74
CA ARG A 62 15.85 9.70 -1.67
C ARG A 62 16.29 10.00 -3.08
N ARG A 63 16.81 8.99 -3.78
CA ARG A 63 17.18 9.10 -5.19
C ARG A 63 16.85 7.82 -5.95
N GLY A 64 16.33 8.00 -7.16
CA GLY A 64 16.04 6.92 -8.09
C GLY A 64 17.28 6.50 -8.87
N PHE A 65 17.47 5.19 -9.02
CA PHE A 65 18.56 4.59 -9.77
C PHE A 65 18.04 3.47 -10.68
N PRO A 66 18.60 3.30 -11.89
CA PRO A 66 18.28 2.15 -12.72
C PRO A 66 18.85 0.86 -12.10
N ILE A 67 18.16 -0.26 -12.31
CA ILE A 67 18.71 -1.57 -11.99
C ILE A 67 19.78 -1.95 -13.02
N GLY A 68 20.94 -2.42 -12.55
CA GLY A 68 21.99 -2.94 -13.41
C GLY A 68 23.36 -2.96 -12.72
N ARG A 69 24.41 -2.82 -13.52
CA ARG A 69 25.79 -2.71 -13.04
C ARG A 69 26.05 -1.33 -12.44
N GLY A 70 27.13 -1.23 -11.65
CA GLY A 70 27.58 0.04 -11.07
C GLY A 70 27.30 0.17 -9.58
N PHE A 71 26.91 -0.92 -8.92
CA PHE A 71 26.63 -0.94 -7.48
C PHE A 71 27.58 -1.88 -6.73
N TRP A 72 27.90 -1.49 -5.50
CA TRP A 72 28.49 -2.38 -4.50
C TRP A 72 27.43 -2.80 -3.48
N LEU A 73 27.47 -4.07 -3.10
CA LEU A 73 26.73 -4.64 -1.97
C LEU A 73 27.77 -5.22 -1.02
N GLU A 74 27.79 -4.73 0.22
CA GLU A 74 28.78 -5.15 1.24
C GLU A 74 30.24 -4.99 0.78
N GLY A 75 30.52 -3.97 -0.04
CA GLY A 75 31.85 -3.68 -0.59
C GLY A 75 32.24 -4.50 -1.82
N GLU A 76 31.36 -5.37 -2.33
CA GLU A 76 31.61 -6.16 -3.54
C GLU A 76 30.79 -5.66 -4.74
N ALA A 77 31.42 -5.64 -5.92
CA ALA A 77 30.74 -5.27 -7.16
C ALA A 77 29.69 -6.30 -7.58
N VAL A 78 28.45 -5.82 -7.77
CA VAL A 78 27.30 -6.65 -8.16
C VAL A 78 26.65 -6.14 -9.44
N ASN A 79 26.02 -7.06 -10.18
CA ASN A 79 25.09 -6.71 -11.25
C ASN A 79 23.69 -6.88 -10.67
N LEU A 80 23.00 -5.78 -10.40
CA LEU A 80 21.65 -5.87 -9.89
C LEU A 80 20.75 -6.35 -11.02
N ILE A 81 19.98 -7.38 -10.73
CA ILE A 81 18.93 -7.87 -11.62
C ILE A 81 17.57 -7.58 -10.99
N PRO A 82 16.53 -7.35 -11.81
CA PRO A 82 15.19 -7.09 -11.29
C PRO A 82 14.72 -8.19 -10.35
N PRO A 83 13.81 -7.89 -9.41
CA PRO A 83 13.19 -8.90 -8.56
C PRO A 83 12.66 -10.02 -9.45
N LEU A 84 13.19 -11.23 -9.25
CA LEU A 84 12.63 -12.42 -9.88
C LEU A 84 11.15 -12.44 -9.49
N PRO A 85 10.21 -12.64 -10.43
CA PRO A 85 8.83 -12.89 -10.07
C PRO A 85 8.89 -14.01 -9.05
N LYS A 86 8.48 -13.74 -7.80
CA LYS A 86 8.51 -14.76 -6.75
C LYS A 86 7.73 -15.94 -7.32
N LYS A 87 8.45 -17.00 -7.73
CA LYS A 87 7.85 -18.32 -7.81
C LYS A 87 7.32 -18.51 -6.40
N LEU A 88 6.01 -18.40 -6.24
CA LEU A 88 5.36 -18.88 -5.04
C LEU A 88 5.91 -20.30 -4.88
N VAL A 89 6.77 -20.50 -3.88
CA VAL A 89 7.03 -21.84 -3.39
C VAL A 89 5.64 -22.37 -3.10
N ALA A 90 5.25 -23.38 -3.86
CA ALA A 90 3.95 -24.01 -3.78
C ALA A 90 3.83 -24.65 -2.40
N SER A 91 3.42 -23.86 -1.41
CA SER A 91 2.82 -24.37 -0.20
C SER A 91 1.55 -25.05 -0.66
N ARG A 92 1.53 -26.39 -0.65
CA ARG A 92 0.33 -27.19 -0.89
C ARG A 92 -0.71 -26.81 0.17
N GLY A 93 -1.60 -25.89 -0.21
CA GLY A 93 -2.72 -25.41 0.58
C GLY A 93 -3.21 -24.07 0.01
N PRO A 94 -4.53 -23.78 0.02
CA PRO A 94 -5.03 -22.50 -0.44
C PRO A 94 -4.38 -21.37 0.36
N LYS A 95 -3.62 -20.47 -0.28
CA LYS A 95 -3.12 -19.27 0.41
C LYS A 95 -4.32 -18.35 0.60
N ILE A 96 -4.62 -17.97 1.84
CA ILE A 96 -5.70 -17.04 2.14
C ILE A 96 -5.09 -15.63 2.18
N THR A 97 -5.68 -14.64 1.52
CA THR A 97 -5.23 -13.23 1.56
C THR A 97 -5.58 -12.58 2.89
N ALA A 98 -5.06 -11.38 3.16
CA ALA A 98 -5.35 -10.66 4.40
C ALA A 98 -6.85 -10.33 4.55
N SER A 99 -7.62 -10.27 3.45
CA SER A 99 -9.08 -10.12 3.47
C SER A 99 -9.84 -11.41 3.76
N GLY A 100 -9.15 -12.57 3.76
CA GLY A 100 -9.80 -13.88 3.89
C GLY A 100 -10.13 -14.55 2.56
N SER A 101 -9.80 -13.94 1.42
CA SER A 101 -10.06 -14.51 0.09
C SER A 101 -9.07 -15.62 -0.26
N PHE A 102 -9.52 -16.61 -1.05
CA PHE A 102 -8.61 -17.63 -1.58
C PHE A 102 -7.74 -17.00 -2.67
N HIS A 103 -6.43 -17.05 -2.47
CA HIS A 103 -5.46 -16.67 -3.48
C HIS A 103 -5.55 -17.65 -4.65
N VAL A 104 -6.00 -17.15 -5.80
CA VAL A 104 -6.00 -17.88 -7.07
C VAL A 104 -4.82 -17.35 -7.89
N GLU A 105 -3.90 -18.22 -8.31
CA GLU A 105 -2.79 -17.83 -9.18
C GLU A 105 -3.30 -17.57 -10.61
N HIS A 106 -3.71 -16.34 -10.91
CA HIS A 106 -4.08 -15.88 -12.27
C HIS A 106 -3.40 -14.54 -12.61
N GLU A 107 -3.24 -14.28 -13.92
CA GLU A 107 -2.74 -12.98 -14.42
C GLU A 107 -3.68 -11.85 -14.00
N ALA A 108 -3.12 -10.72 -13.54
CA ALA A 108 -3.90 -9.54 -13.18
C ALA A 108 -4.82 -9.12 -14.34
N ARG A 109 -6.11 -8.96 -14.07
CA ARG A 109 -7.07 -8.54 -15.09
C ARG A 109 -6.73 -7.12 -15.58
N VAL A 110 -7.09 -6.81 -16.83
CA VAL A 110 -7.07 -5.40 -17.31
C VAL A 110 -7.84 -4.56 -16.29
N ALA A 111 -7.23 -3.48 -15.81
CA ALA A 111 -7.78 -2.67 -14.72
C ALA A 111 -9.27 -2.39 -14.96
N LYS A 112 -10.16 -2.85 -14.06
CA LYS A 112 -11.52 -2.35 -14.04
C LYS A 112 -11.44 -0.84 -13.84
N ALA A 113 -12.25 -0.08 -14.57
CA ALA A 113 -12.21 1.37 -14.44
C ALA A 113 -12.78 1.87 -13.09
N SER A 114 -13.35 0.97 -12.27
CA SER A 114 -13.93 1.24 -10.95
C SER A 114 -12.88 1.64 -9.91
N ARG A 115 -13.30 2.45 -8.93
CA ARG A 115 -12.45 2.98 -7.87
C ARG A 115 -13.17 3.02 -6.52
N ILE A 116 -12.39 2.91 -5.46
CA ILE A 116 -12.81 3.17 -4.08
C ILE A 116 -12.15 4.46 -3.61
N TRP A 117 -12.94 5.36 -3.08
CA TRP A 117 -12.47 6.57 -2.40
C TRP A 117 -12.72 6.50 -0.91
N VAL A 118 -11.79 7.01 -0.13
CA VAL A 118 -11.82 7.00 1.33
C VAL A 118 -11.53 8.39 1.88
N GLU A 119 -12.04 8.72 3.07
CA GLU A 119 -11.93 10.08 3.62
C GLU A 119 -10.51 10.52 3.96
N GLY A 120 -9.62 9.59 4.31
CA GLY A 120 -8.29 9.96 4.77
C GLY A 120 -7.21 8.96 4.42
N LYS A 121 -5.97 9.41 4.58
CA LYS A 121 -4.78 8.59 4.38
C LYS A 121 -4.78 7.31 5.23
N HIS A 122 -5.21 7.36 6.49
CA HIS A 122 -5.18 6.20 7.38
C HIS A 122 -6.16 5.12 6.92
N ASP A 123 -7.32 5.51 6.42
CA ASP A 123 -8.31 4.65 5.77
C ASP A 123 -7.70 3.95 4.57
N ALA A 124 -7.06 4.73 3.69
CA ALA A 124 -6.44 4.21 2.48
C ALA A 124 -5.36 3.19 2.84
N GLU A 125 -4.54 3.48 3.85
CA GLU A 125 -3.47 2.59 4.31
C GLU A 125 -4.02 1.31 4.96
N LEU A 126 -5.06 1.39 5.79
CA LEU A 126 -5.69 0.22 6.40
C LEU A 126 -6.35 -0.66 5.36
N ILE A 127 -7.17 -0.07 4.49
CA ILE A 127 -7.90 -0.78 3.45
C ILE A 127 -6.93 -1.41 2.46
N SER A 128 -5.90 -0.68 2.04
CA SER A 128 -4.85 -1.21 1.17
C SER A 128 -4.09 -2.37 1.81
N LYS A 129 -3.85 -2.32 3.13
CA LYS A 129 -3.17 -3.42 3.83
C LYS A 129 -3.98 -4.72 3.82
N ILE A 130 -5.31 -4.63 3.95
CA ILE A 130 -6.17 -5.80 4.11
C ILE A 130 -6.73 -6.30 2.79
N TRP A 131 -7.20 -5.40 1.92
CA TRP A 131 -7.86 -5.74 0.66
C TRP A 131 -7.09 -5.31 -0.59
N GLY A 132 -5.97 -4.58 -0.44
CA GLY A 132 -5.28 -3.99 -1.59
C GLY A 132 -4.84 -5.02 -2.63
N SER A 133 -4.44 -6.23 -2.21
CA SER A 133 -4.10 -7.30 -3.15
C SER A 133 -5.31 -7.81 -3.93
N ASP A 134 -6.46 -7.98 -3.27
CA ASP A 134 -7.68 -8.51 -3.89
C ASP A 134 -8.31 -7.47 -4.81
N LEU A 135 -8.32 -6.21 -4.39
CA LEU A 135 -8.78 -5.08 -5.19
C LEU A 135 -7.88 -4.85 -6.40
N ALA A 136 -6.55 -4.90 -6.24
CA ALA A 136 -5.63 -4.80 -7.37
C ALA A 136 -5.79 -5.96 -8.37
N TYR A 137 -6.09 -7.16 -7.89
CA TYR A 137 -6.41 -8.30 -8.75
C TYR A 137 -7.69 -8.07 -9.58
N GLU A 138 -8.71 -7.45 -8.99
CA GLU A 138 -9.90 -6.98 -9.67
C GLU A 138 -9.69 -5.68 -10.47
N GLY A 139 -8.49 -5.11 -10.43
CA GLY A 139 -8.14 -3.88 -11.14
C GLY A 139 -8.73 -2.61 -10.53
N ILE A 140 -9.17 -2.66 -9.27
CA ILE A 140 -9.80 -1.56 -8.54
C ILE A 140 -8.74 -0.82 -7.73
N MET A 141 -8.73 0.51 -7.83
CA MET A 141 -7.81 1.39 -7.10
C MET A 141 -8.48 2.00 -5.88
N ILE A 142 -7.70 2.21 -4.80
CA ILE A 142 -8.12 2.93 -3.60
C ILE A 142 -7.44 4.32 -3.61
N GLU A 143 -8.22 5.37 -3.40
CA GLU A 143 -7.75 6.76 -3.42
C GLU A 143 -8.29 7.56 -2.23
N GLU A 144 -7.48 8.47 -1.70
CA GLU A 144 -7.88 9.40 -0.64
C GLU A 144 -8.67 10.57 -1.24
N LEU A 145 -9.79 10.90 -0.61
CA LEU A 145 -10.49 12.17 -0.75
C LEU A 145 -9.86 13.09 0.27
N PHE A 146 -9.28 14.21 -0.14
CA PHE A 146 -8.80 15.23 0.81
C PHE A 146 -9.99 15.98 1.46
N GLY A 147 -10.91 15.24 2.08
CA GLY A 147 -12.23 15.69 2.54
C GLY A 147 -13.36 15.48 1.52
N ALA A 148 -14.60 15.39 2.02
CA ALA A 148 -15.81 15.18 1.20
C ALA A 148 -16.18 16.38 0.29
N ASP A 149 -15.63 17.56 0.56
CA ASP A 149 -15.95 18.80 -0.16
C ASP A 149 -15.62 18.74 -1.67
N HIS A 150 -14.68 17.90 -2.08
CA HIS A 150 -14.27 17.73 -3.47
C HIS A 150 -14.91 16.52 -4.16
N LEU A 151 -15.79 15.79 -3.47
CA LEU A 151 -16.30 14.52 -3.94
C LEU A 151 -17.08 14.67 -5.26
N ALA A 152 -17.94 15.69 -5.36
CA ALA A 152 -18.71 15.95 -6.58
C ALA A 152 -17.81 16.21 -7.81
N ASP A 153 -16.76 17.02 -7.64
CA ASP A 153 -15.81 17.33 -8.72
C ASP A 153 -15.02 16.10 -9.16
N VAL A 154 -14.55 15.29 -8.18
CA VAL A 154 -13.86 14.03 -8.45
C VAL A 154 -14.76 13.07 -9.24
N LEU A 155 -16.03 12.95 -8.85
CA LEU A 155 -16.99 12.09 -9.54
C LEU A 155 -17.37 12.63 -10.92
N ALA A 156 -17.47 13.94 -11.10
CA ALA A 156 -17.73 14.54 -12.41
C ALA A 156 -16.60 14.24 -13.41
N VAL A 157 -15.33 14.35 -12.97
CA VAL A 157 -14.16 14.01 -13.79
C VAL A 157 -14.07 12.50 -14.02
N PHE A 158 -14.37 11.72 -12.98
CA PHE A 158 -14.35 10.27 -13.07
C PHE A 158 -15.43 9.76 -14.03
N GLY A 159 -16.64 10.30 -14.02
CA GLY A 159 -17.75 9.81 -14.85
C GLY A 159 -18.14 8.37 -14.48
N PRO A 160 -18.71 8.14 -13.28
CA PRO A 160 -19.17 6.83 -12.85
C PRO A 160 -20.33 6.33 -13.72
N SER A 161 -20.45 5.01 -13.83
CA SER A 161 -21.51 4.31 -14.54
C SER A 161 -21.63 2.87 -14.03
N ASP A 162 -22.61 2.12 -14.52
CA ASP A 162 -22.79 0.70 -14.18
C ASP A 162 -21.63 -0.22 -14.61
N SER A 163 -20.76 0.24 -15.50
CA SER A 163 -19.53 -0.47 -15.92
C SER A 163 -18.25 0.14 -15.36
N ARG A 164 -18.37 1.27 -14.67
CA ARG A 164 -17.27 2.03 -14.05
C ARG A 164 -17.74 2.62 -12.73
N ARG A 165 -17.68 1.82 -11.67
CA ARG A 165 -18.31 2.15 -10.39
C ARG A 165 -17.40 2.97 -9.49
N ALA A 166 -17.99 3.90 -8.75
CA ALA A 166 -17.35 4.69 -7.71
C ALA A 166 -17.90 4.26 -6.35
N GLY A 167 -17.09 3.55 -5.57
CA GLY A 167 -17.36 3.29 -4.16
C GLY A 167 -16.75 4.39 -3.30
N ILE A 168 -17.48 4.89 -2.32
CA ILE A 168 -17.00 5.89 -1.36
C ILE A 168 -17.22 5.37 0.05
N MET A 169 -16.17 5.38 0.87
CA MET A 169 -16.21 5.10 2.30
C MET A 169 -15.88 6.39 3.07
N LEU A 170 -16.83 6.87 3.87
CA LEU A 170 -16.66 8.05 4.71
C LEU A 170 -16.61 7.68 6.20
N ASP A 171 -15.87 8.48 6.97
CA ASP A 171 -15.85 8.35 8.42
C ASP A 171 -17.14 8.95 8.98
N HIS A 172 -17.64 8.35 10.06
CA HIS A 172 -18.65 8.94 10.95
C HIS A 172 -19.77 9.75 10.26
N LEU A 173 -20.49 9.12 9.32
CA LEU A 173 -21.55 9.79 8.56
C LEU A 173 -22.78 10.08 9.44
N VAL A 174 -22.82 11.27 10.06
CA VAL A 174 -23.90 11.71 10.95
C VAL A 174 -24.98 12.43 10.16
N ALA A 175 -26.23 12.01 10.33
CA ALA A 175 -27.38 12.66 9.71
C ALA A 175 -27.42 14.17 10.04
N GLY A 176 -27.56 14.99 9.00
CA GLY A 176 -27.60 16.46 9.13
C GLY A 176 -26.22 17.15 9.14
N SER A 177 -25.12 16.41 8.99
CA SER A 177 -23.81 17.02 8.74
C SER A 177 -23.70 17.51 7.28
N LYS A 178 -22.72 18.38 7.01
CA LYS A 178 -22.43 18.87 5.66
C LYS A 178 -22.02 17.71 4.74
N GLU A 179 -21.21 16.82 5.27
CA GLU A 179 -20.69 15.61 4.61
C GLU A 179 -21.83 14.65 4.26
N ALA A 180 -22.80 14.47 5.16
CA ALA A 180 -24.00 13.66 4.90
C ALA A 180 -24.88 14.27 3.78
N CYS A 181 -24.94 15.60 3.68
CA CYS A 181 -25.64 16.27 2.58
C CYS A 181 -24.94 16.04 1.24
N ILE A 182 -23.62 16.20 1.18
CA ILE A 182 -22.81 15.96 -0.02
C ILE A 182 -22.90 14.49 -0.45
N ALA A 183 -22.80 13.57 0.50
CA ALA A 183 -22.95 12.13 0.27
C ALA A 183 -24.32 11.79 -0.32
N ALA A 184 -25.40 12.38 0.23
CA ALA A 184 -26.75 12.15 -0.26
C ALA A 184 -26.96 12.70 -1.68
N GLU A 185 -26.34 13.82 -2.02
CA GLU A 185 -26.39 14.40 -3.35
C GLU A 185 -25.71 13.47 -4.38
N VAL A 186 -24.47 13.06 -4.13
CA VAL A 186 -23.72 12.23 -5.09
C VAL A 186 -24.22 10.78 -5.15
N ALA A 187 -24.86 10.28 -4.09
CA ALA A 187 -25.47 8.95 -4.08
C ALA A 187 -26.64 8.82 -5.07
N THR A 188 -27.16 9.93 -5.60
CA THR A 188 -28.17 9.92 -6.68
C THR A 188 -27.57 9.67 -8.07
N MET A 189 -26.24 9.77 -8.21
CA MET A 189 -25.55 9.54 -9.49
C MET A 189 -25.49 8.04 -9.82
N GLU A 190 -25.61 7.73 -11.12
CA GLU A 190 -25.46 6.35 -11.60
C GLU A 190 -24.04 5.83 -11.33
N GLY A 191 -23.92 4.56 -10.93
CA GLY A 191 -22.63 3.93 -10.69
C GLY A 191 -21.92 4.42 -9.42
N VAL A 192 -22.59 5.15 -8.52
CA VAL A 192 -22.03 5.62 -7.25
C VAL A 192 -22.66 4.89 -6.05
N LEU A 193 -21.84 4.47 -5.10
CA LEU A 193 -22.28 4.00 -3.79
C LEU A 193 -21.49 4.71 -2.70
N VAL A 194 -22.19 5.40 -1.81
CA VAL A 194 -21.59 6.03 -0.62
C VAL A 194 -21.99 5.25 0.62
N LEU A 195 -20.99 4.76 1.35
CA LEU A 195 -21.14 4.12 2.65
C LEU A 195 -20.36 4.92 3.69
N GLY A 196 -20.71 4.69 4.95
CA GLY A 196 -19.91 5.17 6.07
C GLY A 196 -19.84 4.13 7.18
N HIS A 197 -18.84 4.27 8.03
CA HIS A 197 -18.65 3.42 9.19
C HIS A 197 -19.05 4.13 10.50
N PRO A 198 -19.43 3.39 11.56
CA PRO A 198 -19.97 4.00 12.78
C PRO A 198 -18.90 4.68 13.65
N TYR A 199 -17.62 4.53 13.31
CA TYR A 199 -16.51 5.07 14.08
C TYR A 199 -16.27 6.55 13.76
N VAL A 200 -15.79 7.28 14.78
CA VAL A 200 -15.35 8.67 14.63
C VAL A 200 -14.07 8.75 13.81
N ASP A 201 -13.24 7.71 13.89
CA ASP A 201 -11.99 7.57 13.17
C ASP A 201 -11.70 6.10 12.89
N ILE A 202 -11.08 5.83 11.75
CA ILE A 202 -10.71 4.47 11.31
C ILE A 202 -9.88 3.68 12.32
N TRP A 203 -9.13 4.34 13.22
CA TRP A 203 -8.40 3.65 14.29
C TRP A 203 -9.33 2.75 15.11
N GLN A 204 -10.55 3.21 15.36
CA GLN A 204 -11.54 2.49 16.17
C GLN A 204 -12.17 1.29 15.42
N ALA A 205 -11.97 1.19 14.10
CA ALA A 205 -12.37 0.02 13.32
C ALA A 205 -11.44 -1.20 13.55
N ILE A 206 -10.29 -0.99 14.19
CA ILE A 206 -9.38 -2.07 14.60
C ILE A 206 -9.79 -2.55 15.98
N LYS A 207 -9.86 -3.87 16.19
CA LYS A 207 -10.21 -4.45 17.49
C LYS A 207 -9.22 -4.00 18.57
N PRO A 208 -9.67 -3.51 19.74
CA PRO A 208 -8.79 -3.03 20.81
C PRO A 208 -7.68 -4.01 21.19
N GLY A 209 -8.00 -5.31 21.23
CA GLY A 209 -7.05 -6.37 21.59
C GLY A 209 -5.82 -6.46 20.68
N VAL A 210 -5.92 -6.01 19.43
CA VAL A 210 -4.80 -6.00 18.45
C VAL A 210 -3.68 -5.08 18.91
N VAL A 211 -4.03 -4.00 19.60
CA VAL A 211 -3.09 -3.00 20.12
C VAL A 211 -2.91 -3.11 21.64
N GLY A 212 -3.33 -4.24 22.23
CA GLY A 212 -3.17 -4.51 23.66
C GLY A 212 -4.15 -3.75 24.56
N LEU A 213 -5.25 -3.25 24.02
CA LEU A 213 -6.30 -2.55 24.75
C LEU A 213 -7.47 -3.48 25.06
N LYS A 214 -8.16 -3.23 26.19
CA LYS A 214 -9.46 -3.87 26.47
C LYS A 214 -10.59 -3.22 25.67
N GLU A 215 -10.53 -1.90 25.55
CA GLU A 215 -11.45 -1.06 24.79
C GLU A 215 -10.69 0.19 24.32
N TRP A 216 -11.19 0.83 23.25
CA TRP A 216 -10.64 2.11 22.82
C TRP A 216 -10.91 3.19 23.87
N PRO A 217 -9.95 4.08 24.19
CA PRO A 217 -10.17 5.16 25.14
C PRO A 217 -11.28 6.09 24.67
N HIS A 218 -12.15 6.51 25.59
CA HIS A 218 -13.16 7.52 25.31
C HIS A 218 -12.52 8.92 25.18
N VAL A 219 -12.61 9.51 23.99
CA VAL A 219 -12.19 10.89 23.71
C VAL A 219 -13.44 11.79 23.69
N PRO A 220 -13.53 12.81 24.58
CA PRO A 220 -14.62 13.77 24.61
C PRO A 220 -14.81 14.51 23.29
N ARG A 221 -16.05 14.87 22.97
CA ARG A 221 -16.35 15.72 21.81
C ARG A 221 -15.62 17.07 21.93
N GLY A 222 -15.06 17.53 20.82
CA GLY A 222 -14.28 18.77 20.73
C GLY A 222 -12.78 18.57 20.95
N GLU A 223 -12.35 17.39 21.39
CA GLU A 223 -10.94 16.98 21.37
C GLU A 223 -10.65 16.24 20.06
N ASP A 224 -9.47 16.46 19.47
CA ASP A 224 -9.02 15.72 18.30
C ASP A 224 -8.91 14.23 18.64
N ILE A 225 -9.61 13.38 17.89
CA ILE A 225 -9.75 11.95 18.18
C ILE A 225 -8.40 11.23 18.19
N LYS A 226 -7.47 11.57 17.30
CA LYS A 226 -6.15 10.92 17.19
C LYS A 226 -5.26 11.34 18.35
N LYS A 227 -5.15 12.65 18.60
CA LYS A 227 -4.37 13.19 19.73
C LYS A 227 -4.90 12.69 21.07
N GLY A 228 -6.22 12.73 21.25
CA GLY A 228 -6.85 12.33 22.50
C GLY A 228 -6.73 10.83 22.77
N THR A 229 -6.76 10.00 21.72
CA THR A 229 -6.52 8.56 21.82
C THR A 229 -5.09 8.29 22.26
N LEU A 230 -4.09 8.88 21.57
CA LEU A 230 -2.68 8.70 21.91
C LEU A 230 -2.35 9.20 23.33
N ALA A 231 -2.87 10.35 23.73
CA ALA A 231 -2.69 10.90 25.07
C ALA A 231 -3.15 9.91 26.16
N ARG A 232 -4.32 9.30 25.97
CA ARG A 232 -4.89 8.31 26.91
C ARG A 232 -4.14 6.97 26.89
N MET A 233 -3.53 6.63 25.77
CA MET A 233 -2.63 5.47 25.66
C MET A 233 -1.24 5.74 26.25
N GLY A 234 -0.96 6.98 26.69
CA GLY A 234 0.35 7.39 27.20
C GLY A 234 1.42 7.46 26.11
N TRP A 235 1.03 7.67 24.85
CA TRP A 235 1.94 7.78 23.71
C TRP A 235 2.18 9.26 23.35
N PRO A 236 3.29 9.57 22.63
CA PRO A 236 3.49 10.89 22.05
C PRO A 236 2.29 11.32 21.20
N HIS A 237 1.89 12.60 21.26
CA HIS A 237 0.65 13.09 20.64
C HIS A 237 0.64 14.61 20.34
N ALA A 238 1.78 15.29 20.46
CA ALA A 238 1.83 16.74 20.35
C ALA A 238 1.83 17.20 18.89
N THR A 239 2.44 16.42 18.00
CA THR A 239 2.72 16.78 16.61
C THR A 239 2.05 15.85 15.61
N ALA A 240 1.99 16.27 14.34
CA ALA A 240 1.53 15.41 13.25
C ALA A 240 2.45 14.17 13.06
N GLU A 241 3.76 14.33 13.35
CA GLU A 241 4.71 13.22 13.36
C GLU A 241 4.36 12.18 14.43
N ASP A 242 4.01 12.63 15.64
CA ASP A 242 3.55 11.74 16.70
C ASP A 242 2.29 10.96 16.28
N ILE A 243 1.34 11.62 15.61
CA ILE A 243 0.15 10.96 15.05
C ILE A 243 0.55 9.89 14.03
N GLY A 244 1.46 10.21 13.11
CA GLY A 244 1.95 9.28 12.10
C GLY A 244 2.69 8.08 12.70
N LEU A 245 3.51 8.28 13.73
CA LEU A 245 4.20 7.21 14.45
C LEU A 245 3.23 6.32 15.23
N GLY A 246 2.24 6.93 15.90
CA GLY A 246 1.15 6.23 16.55
C GLY A 246 0.37 5.35 15.58
N TRP A 247 0.01 5.91 14.43
CA TRP A 247 -0.67 5.17 13.36
C TRP A 247 0.19 4.02 12.81
N ALA A 248 1.46 4.29 12.47
CA ALA A 248 2.36 3.26 11.94
C ALA A 248 2.53 2.08 12.93
N ARG A 249 2.50 2.36 14.23
CA ARG A 249 2.52 1.34 15.29
C ARG A 249 1.22 0.54 15.34
N ILE A 250 0.07 1.20 15.28
CA ILE A 250 -1.26 0.55 15.24
C ILE A 250 -1.39 -0.32 13.99
N LEU A 251 -1.14 0.26 12.81
CA LEU A 251 -1.26 -0.41 11.53
C LEU A 251 -0.36 -1.65 11.47
N ARG A 252 0.87 -1.60 12.01
CA ARG A 252 1.79 -2.75 12.05
C ARG A 252 1.22 -3.95 12.83
N ALA A 253 0.43 -3.71 13.87
CA ALA A 253 -0.17 -4.76 14.68
C ALA A 253 -1.31 -5.51 13.97
N VAL A 254 -2.00 -4.84 13.03
CA VAL A 254 -3.06 -5.46 12.21
C VAL A 254 -2.44 -6.46 11.24
N ARG A 255 -2.96 -7.69 11.17
CA ARG A 255 -2.46 -8.75 10.28
C ARG A 255 -3.42 -9.04 9.14
N ASP A 256 -4.71 -9.15 9.45
CA ASP A 256 -5.75 -9.54 8.52
C ASP A 256 -7.13 -9.04 8.99
N TYR A 257 -8.16 -9.29 8.19
CA TYR A 257 -9.53 -8.84 8.42
C TYR A 257 -10.08 -9.21 9.80
N ARG A 258 -9.59 -10.29 10.44
CA ARG A 258 -10.07 -10.74 11.76
C ARG A 258 -9.67 -9.78 12.87
N ASP A 259 -8.67 -8.94 12.63
CA ASP A 259 -8.24 -7.89 13.54
C ASP A 259 -9.15 -6.64 13.45
N LEU A 260 -10.15 -6.63 12.57
CA LEU A 260 -11.09 -5.52 12.39
C LEU A 260 -12.47 -5.82 12.99
N GLU A 261 -13.19 -4.75 13.33
CA GLU A 261 -14.53 -4.79 13.87
C GLU A 261 -15.57 -5.18 12.80
N PRO A 262 -16.56 -6.04 13.13
CA PRO A 262 -17.55 -6.52 12.15
C PRO A 262 -18.35 -5.42 11.46
N ALA A 263 -18.61 -4.31 12.15
CA ALA A 263 -19.38 -3.19 11.61
C ALA A 263 -18.65 -2.49 10.44
N PHE A 264 -17.31 -2.46 10.49
CA PHE A 264 -16.51 -1.95 9.37
C PHE A 264 -16.37 -2.98 8.25
N LEU A 265 -16.14 -4.26 8.60
CA LEU A 265 -16.04 -5.34 7.63
C LEU A 265 -17.27 -5.42 6.72
N GLY A 266 -18.48 -5.40 7.30
CA GLY A 266 -19.72 -5.47 6.51
C GLY A 266 -19.89 -4.30 5.55
N ARG A 267 -19.43 -3.09 5.92
CA ARG A 267 -19.43 -1.94 5.02
C ARG A 267 -18.41 -2.07 3.90
N MET A 268 -17.23 -2.61 4.19
CA MET A 268 -16.23 -2.89 3.16
C MET A 268 -16.68 -3.98 2.19
N GLU A 269 -17.30 -5.06 2.68
CA GLU A 269 -17.87 -6.13 1.84
C GLU A 269 -18.95 -5.57 0.91
N GLU A 270 -19.89 -4.79 1.44
CA GLU A 270 -20.93 -4.11 0.66
C GLU A 270 -20.33 -3.21 -0.43
N LEU A 271 -19.26 -2.48 -0.11
CA LEU A 271 -18.56 -1.63 -1.07
C LEU A 271 -17.86 -2.44 -2.16
N ILE A 272 -17.16 -3.51 -1.78
CA ILE A 272 -16.41 -4.39 -2.69
C ILE A 272 -17.37 -5.08 -3.66
N ASP A 273 -18.47 -5.64 -3.14
CA ASP A 273 -19.51 -6.28 -3.96
C ASP A 273 -20.05 -5.31 -5.01
N PHE A 274 -20.30 -4.06 -4.60
CA PHE A 274 -20.71 -3.02 -5.52
C PHE A 274 -19.68 -2.76 -6.60
N VAL A 275 -18.42 -2.44 -6.26
CA VAL A 275 -17.42 -2.04 -7.27
C VAL A 275 -16.94 -3.19 -8.15
N THR A 276 -17.12 -4.45 -7.71
CA THR A 276 -16.74 -5.65 -8.45
C THR A 276 -17.87 -6.23 -9.31
N ALA A 277 -19.13 -5.82 -9.08
CA ALA A 277 -20.30 -6.30 -9.81
C ALA A 277 -20.11 -6.24 -11.34
N ALA A 278 -20.39 -7.35 -12.01
CA ALA A 278 -20.36 -7.41 -13.47
C ALA A 278 -21.52 -6.62 -14.07
N SER A 279 -21.28 -5.82 -15.11
CA SER A 279 -22.37 -5.16 -15.84
C SER A 279 -23.29 -6.21 -16.47
N PRO A 280 -24.63 -6.04 -16.42
CA PRO A 280 -25.54 -6.90 -17.15
C PRO A 280 -25.18 -6.85 -18.64
N THR A 281 -24.96 -8.02 -19.24
CA THR A 281 -24.69 -8.11 -20.68
C THR A 281 -25.93 -7.61 -21.41
N PRO A 282 -25.83 -6.65 -22.36
CA PRO A 282 -26.99 -6.23 -23.13
C PRO A 282 -27.50 -7.44 -23.90
N HIS A 283 -28.72 -7.89 -23.57
CA HIS A 283 -29.43 -8.89 -24.33
C HIS A 283 -29.51 -8.38 -25.77
N ARG A 284 -28.78 -9.03 -26.70
CA ARG A 284 -29.03 -8.85 -28.13
C ARG A 284 -30.44 -9.36 -28.39
N ALA A 285 -31.40 -8.45 -28.49
CA ALA A 285 -32.67 -8.74 -29.12
C ALA A 285 -32.37 -9.08 -30.58
N GLY A 286 -32.74 -10.31 -30.97
CA GLY A 286 -32.69 -10.77 -32.36
C GLY A 286 -33.85 -10.24 -33.18
#